data_AF-A0A8T4LSV7-F1
#
_entry.id   AF-A0A8T4LSV7-F1
#
_cell.length_a   1.000
_cell.length_b   1.000
_cell.length_c   1.000
_cell.angle_alpha   90.00
_cell.angle_beta   90.00
_cell.angle_gamma   90.00
#
_symmetry.space_group_name_H-M   'P 1'
#
loop_
_entity.id
_entity.type
_entity.pdbx_description
1 polymer ?
#
loop_
_entity_poly.entity_id
_entity_poly.type
_entity_poly.pdbx_seq_one_letter_code
_entity_poly.pdbx_strand_id
1 'polypeptide(L)'
;MQLDFFQAYLVTISVESILLYMFLGRRYVVHLLVGNSILVNTITLPFVWFFFPLIKLDYTTRIIVAEFFAFIAETILYLKLFKKLRFFDAVYISFFCNLCSFILGFILQLTT
;
A
#
# COMPACT_ATOMS: atom_id res chain seq x y z
N MET A 1 7.94 12.72 -16.16
CA MET A 1 6.57 13.22 -15.89
C MET A 1 6.31 12.86 -14.44
N GLN A 2 6.21 13.82 -13.52
CA GLN A 2 5.96 13.47 -12.11
C GLN A 2 4.62 12.73 -12.02
N LEU A 3 4.62 11.53 -11.44
CA LEU A 3 3.39 10.81 -11.14
C LEU A 3 2.49 11.73 -10.31
N ASP A 4 1.27 11.95 -10.75
CA ASP A 4 0.29 12.62 -9.90
C ASP A 4 -0.26 11.63 -8.86
N PHE A 5 -0.89 12.16 -7.81
CA PHE A 5 -1.48 11.35 -6.73
C PHE A 5 -2.45 10.30 -7.28
N PHE A 6 -3.22 10.64 -8.30
CA PHE A 6 -4.25 9.77 -8.85
C PHE A 6 -3.63 8.59 -9.62
N GLN A 7 -2.58 8.84 -10.40
CA GLN A 7 -1.79 7.83 -11.08
C GLN A 7 -1.12 6.89 -10.07
N ALA A 8 -0.49 7.43 -9.02
CA ALA A 8 0.10 6.63 -7.96
C ALA A 8 -0.94 5.76 -7.26
N TYR A 9 -2.10 6.32 -6.92
CA TYR A 9 -3.22 5.60 -6.33
C TYR A 9 -3.72 4.44 -7.20
N LEU A 10 -3.88 4.66 -8.51
CA LEU A 10 -4.30 3.61 -9.45
C LEU A 10 -3.25 2.49 -9.58
N VAL A 11 -1.97 2.85 -9.63
CA VAL A 11 -0.87 1.87 -9.66
C VAL A 11 -0.87 1.05 -8.39
N THR A 12 -0.92 1.69 -7.22
CA THR A 12 -0.91 0.98 -5.93
C THR A 12 -2.10 0.04 -5.80
N ILE A 13 -3.33 0.48 -6.08
CA ILE A 13 -4.50 -0.41 -6.03
C ILE A 13 -4.34 -1.60 -6.97
N SER A 14 -3.82 -1.37 -8.18
CA SER A 14 -3.66 -2.44 -9.17
C SER A 14 -2.66 -3.50 -8.66
N VAL A 15 -1.51 -3.06 -8.18
CA VAL A 15 -0.44 -3.93 -7.66
C VAL A 15 -0.92 -4.68 -6.42
N GLU A 16 -1.52 -3.98 -5.47
CA GLU A 16 -2.01 -4.60 -4.25
C GLU A 16 -3.16 -5.55 -4.48
N SER A 17 -4.10 -5.23 -5.37
CA SER A 17 -5.19 -6.15 -5.72
C SER A 17 -4.65 -7.45 -6.31
N ILE A 18 -3.61 -7.38 -7.14
CA ILE A 18 -2.94 -8.57 -7.70
C ILE A 18 -2.27 -9.37 -6.58
N LEU A 19 -1.50 -8.71 -5.70
CA LEU A 19 -0.81 -9.38 -4.59
C LEU A 19 -1.80 -10.02 -3.61
N LEU A 20 -2.85 -9.29 -3.21
CA LEU A 20 -3.93 -9.82 -2.38
C LEU A 20 -4.60 -11.02 -3.05
N TYR A 21 -4.83 -10.98 -4.36
CA TYR A 21 -5.33 -12.15 -5.08
C TYR A 21 -4.36 -13.34 -5.05
N MET A 22 -3.07 -13.11 -5.25
CA MET A 22 -2.05 -14.16 -5.17
C MET A 22 -1.99 -14.82 -3.79
N PHE A 23 -2.01 -14.02 -2.71
CA PHE A 23 -1.91 -14.54 -1.35
C PHE A 23 -3.23 -15.08 -0.79
N LEU A 24 -4.36 -14.46 -1.14
CA LEU A 24 -5.66 -14.66 -0.47
C LEU A 24 -6.79 -15.11 -1.40
N GLY A 25 -6.56 -15.22 -2.70
CA GLY A 25 -7.59 -15.59 -3.70
C GLY A 25 -8.24 -16.95 -3.49
N ARG A 26 -7.59 -17.87 -2.77
CA ARG A 26 -8.18 -19.16 -2.37
C ARG A 26 -9.06 -19.08 -1.12
N ARG A 27 -8.95 -18.00 -0.34
CA ARG A 27 -9.63 -17.82 0.96
C ARG A 27 -10.77 -16.82 0.89
N TYR A 28 -10.72 -15.88 -0.05
CA TYR A 28 -11.71 -14.81 -0.22
C TYR A 28 -12.08 -14.61 -1.69
N VAL A 29 -13.28 -14.09 -1.90
CA VAL A 29 -13.81 -13.74 -3.23
C VAL A 29 -13.17 -12.45 -3.76
N VAL A 30 -12.99 -12.36 -5.07
CA VAL A 30 -12.22 -11.29 -5.74
C VAL A 30 -12.73 -9.89 -5.39
N HIS A 31 -14.04 -9.67 -5.36
CA HIS A 31 -14.59 -8.34 -5.06
C HIS A 31 -14.26 -7.86 -3.64
N LEU A 32 -14.10 -8.76 -2.65
CA LEU A 32 -13.63 -8.39 -1.33
C LEU A 32 -12.15 -8.00 -1.34
N LEU A 33 -11.33 -8.67 -2.14
CA LEU A 33 -9.90 -8.37 -2.24
C LEU A 33 -9.67 -6.99 -2.86
N VAL A 34 -10.31 -6.74 -4.01
CA VAL A 34 -10.24 -5.45 -4.70
C VAL A 34 -10.89 -4.34 -3.85
N GLY A 35 -12.07 -4.58 -3.29
CA GLY A 35 -12.76 -3.61 -2.44
C GLY A 35 -11.95 -3.23 -1.21
N ASN A 36 -11.33 -4.21 -0.54
CA ASN A 36 -10.47 -3.95 0.61
C ASN A 36 -9.16 -3.24 0.21
N SER A 37 -8.55 -3.57 -0.94
CA SER A 37 -7.38 -2.83 -1.45
C SER A 37 -7.72 -1.35 -1.68
N ILE A 38 -8.83 -1.06 -2.36
CA ILE A 38 -9.30 0.31 -2.58
C ILE A 38 -9.52 1.02 -1.25
N LEU A 39 -10.24 0.38 -0.32
CA LEU A 39 -10.54 0.97 0.99
C LEU A 39 -9.26 1.30 1.77
N VAL A 40 -8.33 0.34 1.84
CA VAL A 40 -7.06 0.47 2.56
C VAL A 40 -6.23 1.61 1.98
N ASN A 41 -6.04 1.63 0.66
CA ASN A 41 -5.28 2.70 0.00
C ASN A 41 -5.96 4.06 0.12
N THR A 42 -7.28 4.13 0.06
CA THR A 42 -8.00 5.39 0.26
C THR A 42 -7.74 5.98 1.65
N ILE A 43 -7.52 5.12 2.64
CA ILE A 43 -7.20 5.55 4.00
C ILE A 43 -5.71 5.90 4.11
N THR A 44 -4.79 5.08 3.59
CA THR A 44 -3.35 5.22 3.86
C THR A 44 -2.62 6.18 2.93
N LEU A 45 -2.92 6.16 1.61
CA LEU A 45 -2.18 6.93 0.61
C LEU A 45 -2.23 8.45 0.84
N PRO A 46 -3.37 9.06 1.24
CA PRO A 46 -3.43 10.50 1.52
C PRO A 46 -2.46 10.94 2.61
N PHE A 47 -2.16 10.10 3.61
CA PHE A 47 -1.16 10.42 4.62
C PHE A 47 0.24 10.45 4.00
N VAL A 48 0.58 9.42 3.20
CA VAL A 48 1.87 9.33 2.50
C VAL A 48 2.12 10.53 1.58
N TRP A 49 1.09 10.93 0.82
CA TRP A 49 1.22 11.97 -0.21
C TRP A 49 0.99 13.40 0.27
N PHE A 50 0.13 13.62 1.27
CA PHE A 50 -0.23 14.97 1.70
C PHE A 50 0.22 15.30 3.11
N PHE A 51 0.27 14.32 4.03
CA PHE A 51 0.64 14.57 5.42
C PHE A 51 2.16 14.52 5.64
N PHE A 52 2.81 13.44 5.23
CA PHE A 52 4.25 13.26 5.43
C PHE A 52 5.12 14.34 4.75
N PRO A 53 4.78 14.85 3.55
CA PRO A 53 5.53 15.94 2.94
C PRO A 53 5.49 17.27 3.71
N LEU A 54 4.49 17.48 4.58
CA LEU A 54 4.39 18.68 5.44
C LEU A 54 5.35 18.61 6.64
N ILE A 55 5.84 17.42 6.97
CA ILE A 55 6.79 17.23 8.06
C ILE A 55 8.19 17.65 7.56
N LYS A 56 8.86 18.52 8.32
CA LYS A 56 10.22 18.99 8.02
C LYS A 56 11.26 17.92 8.34
N LEU A 57 11.32 16.90 7.49
CA LEU A 57 12.34 15.85 7.50
C LEU A 57 13.10 15.89 6.16
N ASP A 58 14.34 15.42 6.17
CA ASP A 58 15.06 15.15 4.94
C ASP A 58 14.31 14.10 4.10
N TYR A 59 14.64 14.02 2.82
CA TYR A 59 13.94 13.17 1.87
C TYR A 59 13.95 11.69 2.29
N THR A 60 15.11 11.19 2.72
CA THR A 60 15.29 9.78 3.05
C THR A 60 14.53 9.40 4.32
N THR A 61 14.67 10.17 5.40
CA THR A 61 13.92 9.89 6.63
C THR A 61 12.42 10.03 6.43
N ARG A 62 11.96 11.00 5.64
CA ARG A 62 10.53 11.15 5.32
C ARG A 62 9.95 9.93 4.62
N ILE A 63 10.64 9.40 3.61
CA ILE A 63 10.21 8.19 2.91
C ILE A 63 10.16 7.01 3.88
N ILE A 64 11.24 6.77 4.63
CA ILE A 64 11.30 5.65 5.57
C ILE A 64 10.14 5.69 6.57
N VAL A 65 9.84 6.87 7.12
CA VAL A 65 8.73 7.03 8.08
C VAL A 65 7.37 6.84 7.39
N ALA A 66 7.19 7.36 6.17
CA ALA A 66 5.94 7.22 5.43
C ALA A 66 5.65 5.76 5.05
N GLU A 67 6.65 5.03 4.56
CA GLU A 67 6.56 3.60 4.23
C GLU A 67 6.32 2.75 5.48
N PHE A 68 7.00 3.06 6.58
CA PHE A 68 6.79 2.36 7.84
C PHE A 68 5.38 2.59 8.42
N PHE A 69 4.86 3.82 8.27
CA PHE A 69 3.47 4.11 8.60
C PHE A 69 2.49 3.31 7.75
N ALA A 70 2.67 3.29 6.43
CA ALA A 70 1.80 2.57 5.51
C ALA A 70 1.80 1.07 5.84
N PHE A 71 2.97 0.47 6.02
CA PHE A 71 3.13 -0.91 6.47
C PHE A 71 2.35 -1.23 7.76
N ILE A 72 2.48 -0.41 8.81
CA ILE A 72 1.76 -0.65 10.07
C ILE A 72 0.24 -0.45 9.87
N ALA A 73 -0.15 0.64 9.23
CA ALA A 73 -1.55 1.00 9.04
C ALA A 73 -2.29 -0.06 8.21
N GLU A 74 -1.70 -0.49 7.09
CA GLU A 74 -2.24 -1.55 6.25
C GLU A 74 -2.30 -2.89 6.97
N THR A 75 -1.26 -3.27 7.71
CA THR A 75 -1.29 -4.50 8.52
C THR A 75 -2.50 -4.52 9.46
N ILE A 76 -2.74 -3.41 10.17
CA ILE A 76 -3.88 -3.27 11.09
C ILE A 76 -5.21 -3.32 10.31
N LEU A 77 -5.31 -2.62 9.19
CA LEU A 77 -6.53 -2.59 8.37
C LEU A 77 -6.83 -3.97 7.77
N TYR A 78 -5.84 -4.68 7.23
CA TYR A 78 -6.00 -6.04 6.71
C TYR A 78 -6.46 -7.00 7.78
N LEU A 79 -5.93 -6.92 9.01
CA LEU A 79 -6.41 -7.76 10.12
C LEU A 79 -7.87 -7.49 10.47
N LYS A 80 -8.32 -6.23 10.37
CA LYS A 80 -9.73 -5.87 10.63
C LYS A 80 -10.66 -6.28 9.50
N LEU A 81 -10.22 -6.14 8.25
CA LEU A 81 -11.05 -6.37 7.06
C LEU A 81 -11.12 -7.85 6.68
N PHE A 82 -10.02 -8.59 6.84
CA PHE A 82 -9.93 -10.00 6.50
C PHE A 82 -10.04 -10.87 7.75
N LYS A 83 -11.27 -11.20 8.16
CA LYS A 83 -11.59 -11.91 9.42
C LYS A 83 -10.85 -13.24 9.66
N LYS A 84 -10.44 -13.95 8.60
CA LYS A 84 -9.72 -15.24 8.67
C LYS A 84 -8.20 -15.06 8.49
N LEU A 85 -7.70 -13.84 8.41
CA LEU A 85 -6.28 -13.55 8.21
C LEU A 85 -5.53 -13.63 9.53
N ARG A 86 -4.41 -14.35 9.56
CA ARG A 86 -3.54 -14.42 10.74
C ARG A 86 -2.65 -13.19 10.79
N PHE A 87 -2.23 -12.80 11.99
CA PHE A 87 -1.33 -11.65 12.20
C PHE A 87 -0.09 -11.68 11.30
N PHE A 88 0.66 -12.79 11.31
CA PHE A 88 1.84 -12.92 10.46
C PHE A 88 1.53 -12.89 8.97
N ASP A 89 0.40 -13.48 8.53
CA ASP A 89 -0.02 -13.41 7.13
C ASP A 89 -0.28 -11.94 6.72
N ALA A 90 -0.92 -11.14 7.58
CA ALA A 90 -1.17 -9.72 7.33
C ALA A 90 0.12 -8.89 7.26
N VAL A 91 1.06 -9.15 8.18
CA VAL A 91 2.39 -8.52 8.19
C VAL A 91 3.13 -8.80 6.89
N TYR A 92 3.20 -10.07 6.46
CA TYR A 92 3.87 -10.42 5.21
C TYR A 92 3.21 -9.77 4.00
N ILE A 93 1.87 -9.82 3.91
CA ILE A 93 1.13 -9.23 2.80
C ILE A 93 1.37 -7.72 2.72
N SER A 94 1.23 -7.01 3.83
CA SER A 94 1.45 -5.56 3.86
C SER A 94 2.88 -5.19 3.51
N PHE A 95 3.87 -5.95 4.01
CA PHE A 95 5.27 -5.75 3.65
C PHE A 95 5.50 -5.90 2.14
N PHE A 96 4.98 -6.97 1.52
CA PHE A 96 5.13 -7.19 0.08
C PHE A 96 4.36 -6.15 -0.74
N CYS A 97 3.16 -5.74 -0.32
CA CYS A 97 2.39 -4.69 -0.98
C CYS A 97 3.13 -3.36 -1.00
N ASN A 98 3.61 -2.91 0.16
CA ASN A 98 4.38 -1.67 0.28
C ASN A 98 5.69 -1.76 -0.50
N LEU A 99 6.44 -2.85 -0.35
CA LEU A 99 7.72 -3.03 -1.05
C LEU A 99 7.55 -3.01 -2.58
N CYS A 100 6.57 -3.72 -3.12
CA CYS A 100 6.30 -3.73 -4.56
C CYS A 100 5.86 -2.35 -5.07
N SER A 101 4.98 -1.67 -4.34
CA SER A 101 4.51 -0.33 -4.69
C SER A 101 5.64 0.71 -4.62
N PHE A 102 6.50 0.64 -3.61
CA PHE A 102 7.70 1.48 -3.48
C PHE A 102 8.67 1.26 -4.66
N ILE A 103 9.00 0.00 -4.97
CA ILE A 103 9.89 -0.33 -6.08
C ILE A 103 9.32 0.19 -7.40
N LEU A 104 8.01 0.00 -7.64
CA LEU A 104 7.36 0.50 -8.85
C LEU A 104 7.34 2.02 -8.92
N GLY A 105 7.05 2.70 -7.81
CA GLY A 105 7.13 4.16 -7.72
C GLY A 105 8.54 4.66 -8.07
N PHE A 106 9.57 4.02 -7.53
CA PHE A 106 10.97 4.35 -7.80
C PHE A 106 11.35 4.12 -9.27
N ILE A 107 10.95 2.99 -9.88
CA ILE A 107 11.20 2.70 -11.29
C ILE A 107 10.51 3.73 -12.19
N LEU A 108 9.25 4.05 -11.91
CA LEU A 108 8.49 5.04 -12.69
C LEU A 108 9.09 6.44 -12.58
N GLN A 109 9.61 6.82 -11.41
CA GLN A 109 10.31 8.09 -11.23
C GLN A 109 11.66 8.14 -11.94
N LEU A 110 12.38 7.02 -12.06
CA LEU A 110 13.66 6.95 -12.79
C LEU A 110 13.52 6.94 -14.32
N THR A 111 12.37 6.48 -14.82
CA THR A 111 12.13 6.27 -16.26
C THR A 111 11.33 7.39 -16.93
N THR A 112 10.91 8.42 -16.17
CA THR A 112 10.08 9.53 -16.67
C THR A 112 10.67 10.90 -16.35
#